data_AF-A0A920FFS8-F1
#
_entry.id   AF-A0A920FFS8-F1
#
_cell.length_a   1.000
_cell.length_b   1.000
_cell.length_c   1.000
_cell.angle_alpha   90.00
_cell.angle_beta   90.00
_cell.angle_gamma   90.00
#
_symmetry.space_group_name_H-M   'P 1'
#
loop_
_entity.id
_entity.type
_entity.pdbx_description
1 polymer ?
#
loop_
_entity_poly.entity_id
_entity_poly.type
_entity_poly.pdbx_seq_one_letter_code
_entity_poly.pdbx_strand_id
1 'polypeptide(L)'
;MISGLIQELINDEKIPLKSSFFVDDLDRILPSDAVEVLESLKNIFDIPNCVFILAIDYDVVVKGLESKFGPKTKENEREFRSFFDKIIQVPFTMPVGAYDISSFLKTN
;
A
#
# COMPACT_ATOMS: atom_id res chain seq x y z
N MET A 1 -12.68 15.29 8.67
CA MET A 1 -11.65 15.89 9.56
C MET A 1 -10.25 15.72 8.97
N ILE A 2 -9.80 14.51 8.65
CA ILE A 2 -8.45 14.28 8.07
C ILE A 2 -8.25 15.02 6.73
N SER A 3 -9.24 14.98 5.82
CA SER A 3 -9.15 15.70 4.54
C SER A 3 -9.03 17.22 4.69
N GLY A 4 -9.65 17.79 5.74
CA GLY A 4 -9.57 19.23 6.04
C GLY A 4 -8.19 19.63 6.55
N LEU A 5 -7.59 18.81 7.42
CA LEU A 5 -6.24 19.01 7.91
C LEU A 5 -5.19 18.90 6.78
N ILE A 6 -5.39 17.95 5.85
CA ILE A 6 -4.54 17.78 4.67
C ILE A 6 -4.69 18.98 3.73
N GLN A 7 -5.90 19.49 3.52
CA GLN A 7 -6.14 20.70 2.72
C GLN A 7 -5.49 21.95 3.32
N GLU A 8 -5.52 22.10 4.65
CA GLU A 8 -4.81 23.20 5.34
C GLU A 8 -3.30 23.11 5.16
N LEU A 9 -2.72 21.91 5.23
CA LEU A 9 -1.28 21.69 5.00
C LEU A 9 -0.85 21.92 3.54
N ILE A 10 -1.75 21.70 2.57
CA ILE A 10 -1.49 21.90 1.13
C ILE A 10 -1.55 23.38 0.74
N ASN A 11 -2.38 24.19 1.41
CA ASN A 11 -2.59 25.61 1.07
C ASN A 11 -1.54 26.58 1.65
N ASP A 12 -0.55 26.09 2.40
CA ASP A 12 0.53 26.93 2.91
C ASP A 12 1.55 27.23 1.78
N GLU A 13 1.51 28.45 1.23
CA GLU A 13 2.25 28.90 0.03
C GLU A 13 3.79 28.77 0.11
N LYS A 14 4.35 28.38 1.27
CA LYS A 14 5.80 28.21 1.46
C LYS A 14 6.33 26.82 1.13
N ILE A 15 5.50 25.86 0.78
CA ILE A 15 5.91 24.47 0.62
C ILE A 15 5.74 24.01 -0.84
N PRO A 16 6.79 24.01 -1.68
CA PRO A 16 6.74 23.39 -3.01
C PRO A 16 6.92 21.87 -2.91
N LEU A 17 6.35 21.22 -1.90
CA LEU A 17 6.61 19.81 -1.61
C LEU A 17 5.36 19.00 -1.82
N LYS A 18 5.46 18.07 -2.77
CA LYS A 18 4.60 16.89 -2.83
C LYS A 18 4.59 16.24 -1.44
N SER A 19 3.49 16.34 -0.71
CA SER A 19 3.33 15.71 0.59
C SER A 19 3.42 14.20 0.40
N SER A 20 4.45 13.58 0.96
CA SER A 20 4.69 12.15 0.82
C SER A 20 4.20 11.43 2.08
N PHE A 21 3.22 10.55 1.91
CA PHE A 21 2.63 9.75 2.97
C PHE A 21 3.15 8.32 2.85
N PHE A 22 3.75 7.83 3.93
CA PHE A 22 4.21 6.46 4.05
C PHE A 22 3.19 5.69 4.89
N VAL A 23 2.67 4.60 4.33
CA VAL A 23 1.77 3.69 5.02
C VAL A 23 2.50 2.36 5.14
N ASP A 24 2.81 1.98 6.36
CA ASP A 24 3.54 0.76 6.70
C ASP A 24 2.71 -0.13 7.63
N ASP A 25 3.13 -1.38 7.81
CA ASP A 25 2.54 -2.36 8.73
C ASP A 25 1.05 -2.72 8.46
N LEU A 26 0.54 -2.46 7.25
CA LEU A 26 -0.81 -2.89 6.84
C LEU A 26 -1.00 -4.41 6.84
N ASP A 27 0.09 -5.16 6.80
CA ASP A 27 0.13 -6.61 6.88
C ASP A 27 0.12 -7.15 8.33
N ARG A 28 0.26 -6.30 9.34
CA ARG A 28 0.18 -6.70 10.77
C ARG A 28 -1.23 -6.72 11.35
N ILE A 29 -2.18 -6.09 10.66
CA ILE A 29 -3.59 -6.09 11.07
C ILE A 29 -4.31 -7.32 10.49
N LEU A 30 -5.54 -7.55 10.96
CA LEU A 30 -6.33 -8.67 10.45
C LEU A 30 -6.55 -8.50 8.93
N PRO A 31 -6.46 -9.59 8.14
CA PRO A 31 -6.56 -9.51 6.68
C PRO A 31 -7.82 -8.80 6.18
N SER A 32 -8.97 -9.01 6.84
CA SER A 32 -10.23 -8.32 6.53
C SER A 32 -10.11 -6.81 6.68
N ASP A 33 -9.47 -6.38 7.77
CA ASP A 33 -9.35 -4.97 8.14
C ASP A 33 -8.35 -4.27 7.21
N ALA A 34 -7.29 -4.97 6.79
CA ALA A 34 -6.35 -4.47 5.79
C ALA A 34 -7.04 -4.10 4.47
N VAL A 35 -7.99 -4.94 4.02
CA VAL A 35 -8.78 -4.66 2.81
C VAL A 35 -9.65 -3.42 3.02
N GLU A 36 -10.34 -3.30 4.16
CA GLU A 36 -11.18 -2.15 4.47
C GLU A 36 -10.39 -0.83 4.54
N VAL A 37 -9.20 -0.87 5.14
CA VAL A 37 -8.28 0.28 5.18
C VAL A 37 -7.82 0.66 3.78
N LEU A 38 -7.42 -0.31 2.95
CA LEU A 38 -7.02 -0.06 1.55
C LEU A 38 -8.16 0.55 0.72
N GLU A 39 -9.40 0.06 0.89
CA GLU A 39 -10.57 0.63 0.23
C GLU A 39 -10.88 2.05 0.71
N SER A 40 -10.70 2.33 2.00
CA SER A 40 -10.87 3.67 2.56
C SER A 40 -9.80 4.64 2.04
N LEU A 41 -8.55 4.19 2.00
CA LEU A 41 -7.40 4.96 1.52
C LEU A 41 -7.50 5.30 0.03
N LYS A 42 -8.11 4.43 -0.78
CA LYS A 42 -8.35 4.67 -2.21
C LYS A 42 -9.02 6.02 -2.47
N ASN A 43 -9.92 6.47 -1.60
CA ASN A 43 -10.61 7.76 -1.76
C ASN A 43 -9.71 8.99 -1.50
N ILE A 44 -8.57 8.79 -0.84
CA ILE A 44 -7.64 9.83 -0.39
C ILE A 44 -6.45 9.94 -1.37
N PHE A 45 -6.19 8.91 -2.17
CA PHE A 45 -5.05 8.87 -3.10
C PHE A 45 -5.14 9.85 -4.27
N ASP A 46 -6.31 10.41 -4.55
CA ASP A 46 -6.53 11.37 -5.64
C ASP A 46 -6.33 12.85 -5.20
N ILE A 47 -5.74 13.07 -4.01
CA ILE A 47 -5.46 14.43 -3.54
C ILE A 47 -4.27 15.01 -4.35
N PRO A 48 -4.43 16.19 -4.98
CA PRO A 48 -3.36 16.82 -5.73
C PRO A 48 -2.16 17.14 -4.83
N ASN A 49 -0.96 17.05 -5.41
CA ASN A 49 0.32 17.28 -4.72
C ASN A 49 0.60 16.31 -3.56
N CYS A 50 0.01 15.12 -3.57
CA CYS A 50 0.29 14.07 -2.59
C CYS A 50 0.86 12.83 -3.27
N VAL A 51 1.82 12.18 -2.62
CA VAL A 51 2.40 10.89 -3.05
C VAL A 51 2.19 9.91 -1.92
N PHE A 52 1.56 8.77 -2.20
CA PHE A 52 1.33 7.72 -1.21
C PHE A 52 2.25 6.53 -1.52
N ILE A 53 3.02 6.12 -0.52
CA ILE A 53 3.93 4.98 -0.60
C ILE A 53 3.42 3.95 0.41
N LEU A 54 3.07 2.77 -0.10
CA LEU A 54 2.51 1.69 0.71
C LEU A 54 3.50 0.54 0.77
N ALA A 55 3.83 0.10 1.99
CA ALA A 55 4.46 -1.18 2.24
C ALA A 55 3.38 -2.18 2.63
N ILE A 56 3.15 -3.17 1.75
CA ILE A 56 2.12 -4.21 1.96
C ILE A 56 2.66 -5.58 1.59
N ASP A 57 2.22 -6.60 2.33
CA ASP A 57 2.35 -7.99 1.93
C ASP A 57 1.14 -8.39 1.07
N TYR A 58 1.42 -8.79 -0.17
CA TYR A 58 0.41 -9.25 -1.12
C TYR A 58 -0.37 -10.46 -0.59
N ASP A 59 0.30 -11.42 0.05
CA ASP A 59 -0.32 -12.66 0.50
C ASP A 59 -1.26 -12.42 1.69
N VAL A 60 -0.95 -11.45 2.56
CA VAL A 60 -1.83 -11.06 3.66
C VAL A 60 -3.11 -10.43 3.14
N VAL A 61 -2.99 -9.48 2.20
CA VAL A 61 -4.17 -8.83 1.62
C VAL A 61 -5.02 -9.81 0.80
N VAL A 62 -4.40 -10.74 0.07
CA VAL A 62 -5.13 -11.80 -0.66
C VAL A 62 -6.01 -12.62 0.27
N LYS A 63 -5.53 -13.01 1.46
CA LYS A 63 -6.35 -13.72 2.46
C LYS A 63 -7.56 -12.91 2.90
N GLY A 64 -7.42 -11.59 3.04
CA GLY A 64 -8.54 -10.70 3.36
C GLY A 64 -9.59 -10.66 2.25
N LEU A 65 -9.13 -10.65 0.99
CA LEU A 65 -9.97 -10.64 -0.20
C LEU A 65 -10.73 -11.95 -0.42
N GLU A 66 -10.29 -13.07 0.15
CA GLU A 66 -11.02 -14.35 0.06
C GLU A 66 -12.43 -14.27 0.66
N SER A 67 -12.62 -13.42 1.67
CA SER A 67 -13.95 -13.17 2.25
C SER A 67 -14.93 -12.52 1.26
N LYS A 68 -14.41 -11.80 0.26
CA LYS A 68 -15.17 -11.02 -0.73
C LYS A 68 -15.31 -11.73 -2.08
N PHE A 69 -14.27 -12.41 -2.54
CA PHE A 69 -14.20 -13.08 -3.84
C PHE A 69 -14.23 -14.61 -3.76
N GLY A 70 -14.27 -15.17 -2.54
CA GLY A 70 -14.11 -16.59 -2.31
C GLY A 70 -12.63 -17.02 -2.36
N PRO A 71 -12.34 -18.32 -2.14
CA PRO A 71 -10.97 -18.83 -2.15
C PRO A 71 -10.26 -18.56 -3.48
N LYS A 72 -8.96 -18.26 -3.42
CA LYS A 72 -8.17 -17.99 -4.63
C LYS A 72 -8.04 -19.24 -5.51
N THR A 73 -8.49 -19.12 -6.76
CA THR A 73 -8.38 -20.13 -7.83
C THR A 73 -7.67 -19.51 -9.04
N LYS A 74 -7.26 -20.35 -10.00
CA LYS A 74 -6.65 -19.86 -11.26
C LYS A 74 -7.64 -19.05 -12.11
N GLU A 75 -8.94 -19.27 -11.92
CA GLU A 75 -10.01 -18.62 -12.68
C GLU A 75 -10.29 -17.21 -12.16
N ASN A 76 -10.23 -17.00 -10.85
CA ASN A 76 -10.49 -15.71 -10.21
C ASN A 76 -9.23 -14.88 -9.91
N GLU A 77 -8.02 -15.35 -10.25
CA GLU A 77 -6.75 -14.64 -10.01
C GLU A 77 -6.77 -13.19 -10.54
N ARG A 78 -7.47 -12.98 -11.67
CA ARG A 78 -7.66 -11.66 -12.27
C ARG A 78 -8.40 -10.68 -11.37
N GLU A 79 -9.34 -11.15 -10.56
CA GLU A 79 -10.12 -10.31 -9.65
C GLU A 79 -9.24 -9.76 -8.52
N PHE A 80 -8.41 -10.63 -7.94
CA PHE A 80 -7.42 -10.23 -6.93
C PHE A 80 -6.42 -9.22 -7.51
N ARG A 81 -5.88 -9.46 -8.71
CA ARG A 81 -4.95 -8.51 -9.36
C ARG A 81 -5.62 -7.16 -9.65
N SER A 82 -6.85 -7.18 -10.17
CA SER A 82 -7.60 -5.97 -10.46
C SER A 82 -7.90 -5.12 -9.22
N PHE A 83 -8.01 -5.73 -8.03
CA PHE A 83 -8.11 -4.97 -6.78
C PHE A 83 -6.87 -4.10 -6.54
N PHE A 84 -5.66 -4.68 -6.66
CA PHE A 84 -4.42 -3.92 -6.50
C PHE A 84 -4.22 -2.90 -7.62
N ASP A 85 -4.51 -3.24 -8.87
CA ASP A 85 -4.35 -2.31 -10.01
C ASP A 85 -5.23 -1.04 -9.87
N LYS A 86 -6.36 -1.14 -9.16
CA LYS A 86 -7.26 0.01 -8.88
C LYS A 86 -6.75 0.94 -7.79
N ILE A 87 -5.78 0.49 -6.99
CA ILE A 87 -5.30 1.17 -5.79
C ILE A 87 -3.84 1.61 -5.97
N ILE A 88 -3.02 0.75 -6.57
CA ILE A 88 -1.58 0.90 -6.73
C ILE A 88 -1.28 1.13 -8.21
N GLN A 89 -0.82 2.33 -8.54
CA GLN A 89 -0.48 2.71 -9.91
C GLN A 89 0.85 2.10 -10.36
N VAL A 90 1.82 2.00 -9.43
CA VAL A 90 3.15 1.47 -9.69
C VAL A 90 3.50 0.44 -8.61
N PRO A 91 3.31 -0.86 -8.86
CA PRO A 91 3.73 -1.89 -7.92
C PRO A 91 5.24 -2.09 -7.98
N PHE A 92 5.87 -2.25 -6.82
CA PHE A 92 7.27 -2.59 -6.69
C PHE A 92 7.41 -3.82 -5.77
N THR A 93 8.16 -4.81 -6.21
CA THR A 93 8.48 -6.01 -5.40
C THR A 93 9.92 -5.92 -4.93
N MET A 94 10.14 -6.10 -3.64
CA MET A 94 11.48 -6.08 -3.06
C MET A 94 12.35 -7.19 -3.65
N PRO A 95 13.53 -6.88 -4.22
CA PRO A 95 14.42 -7.86 -4.83
C PRO A 95 15.22 -8.63 -3.76
N VAL A 96 14.55 -9.52 -3.02
CA VAL A 96 15.15 -10.28 -1.90
C VAL A 96 16.29 -11.21 -2.29
N GLY A 97 16.38 -11.61 -3.57
CA GLY A 97 17.42 -12.52 -4.07
C GLY A 97 18.80 -11.89 -4.31
N ALA A 98 18.90 -10.55 -4.33
CA ALA A 98 20.17 -9.84 -4.54
C ALA A 98 20.86 -9.43 -3.23
N TYR A 99 20.26 -9.72 -2.07
CA TYR A 99 20.84 -9.43 -0.77
C TYR A 99 21.94 -10.45 -0.46
N ASP A 100 23.20 -10.07 -0.69
CA ASP A 100 24.33 -10.82 -0.14
C ASP A 100 24.46 -10.51 1.36
N ILE A 101 23.67 -11.22 2.16
CA ILE A 101 23.70 -11.09 3.62
C ILE A 101 25.08 -11.47 4.18
N SER A 102 25.88 -12.25 3.44
CA SER A 102 27.19 -12.70 3.88
C SER A 102 28.20 -11.56 4.05
N SER A 103 28.04 -10.44 3.34
CA SER A 103 28.87 -9.25 3.53
C SER A 103 28.58 -8.51 4.83
N PHE A 104 27.34 -8.59 5.33
CA PHE A 104 26.93 -7.94 6.59
C PHE A 104 27.23 -8.80 7.83
N LEU A 105 27.37 -10.11 7.65
CA LEU A 105 27.77 -11.04 8.72
C LEU A 105 29.29 -11.06 8.97
N LYS A 106 30.09 -10.39 8.13
CA LYS A 106 31.53 -10.19 8.37
C LYS A 106 31.75 -8.97 9.25
N THR A 107 31.57 -9.15 10.55
CA THR A 107 32.17 -8.27 11.57
C THR A 107 33.13 -9.11 12.42
N ASN A 108 34.32 -8.56 12.68
CA ASN A 108 35.47 -9.13 13.40
C ASN A 108 35.14 -9.97 14.63
#